data_AF-A0A6A4ZER6-F1
#
_entry.id   AF-A0A6A4ZER6-F1
#
_cell.length_a   1.000
_cell.length_b   1.000
_cell.length_c   1.000
_cell.angle_alpha   90.00
_cell.angle_beta   90.00
_cell.angle_gamma   90.00
#
_symmetry.space_group_name_H-M   'P 1'
#
loop_
_entity.id
_entity.type
_entity.pdbx_description
1 polymer ?
#
loop_
_entity_poly.entity_id
_entity_poly.type
_entity_poly.pdbx_seq_one_letter_code
_entity_poly.pdbx_strand_id
1 'polypeptide(L)'
;NKRAFMDLLYYTAPKFSQLIVTSVTSQLNAKYKRFLELHPGWTGQVSIFSHSLGTIIAYDILTHDAGDVSAIGVTFPGLDFPVENLFCAGSPVPVMVLSRGDVNLSTDGRFTEGIKAPKVNHYYNLFHPLDPIAYRVEPLLHANTSDLPAVQLVAADTLKTKSFGQIVELYDAVASPTRQDFVLRRQQREGPIELAYAPFSHSSYWTSQDVVLFTLLQVCRPVADTVRMYMNAGKPFPTLLPRRLTLFTPHKMPRLATTADVRDRTTGGWYPQPIFLGRKHHVYYVANAKDIAVQKKWSIPFTAATTVESSESNALEFRLVPEKTNKMYAMLPPNSSVNATQVFKASSPALRDEWVDAVRRVIVTLGDASSTSSSLATDGLVLPSNLTVDYFGAVKTSLLSYVWGSKWFVLTRTGLDCYDSLPAADKWIQFPFKTVFLAPKHGHVRFVDEVGTAMSVKIADRGTFDAWVKAVQATANADIVVDDSFVQ
;
A
#
# COMPACT_ATOMS: atom_id res chain seq x y z
N ASN A 1 26.53 -31.68 -6.32
CA ASN A 1 25.28 -32.28 -6.84
C ASN A 1 24.99 -33.74 -6.48
N LYS A 2 25.87 -34.51 -5.80
CA LYS A 2 25.53 -35.90 -5.38
C LYS A 2 24.27 -35.99 -4.49
N ARG A 3 24.02 -34.98 -3.63
CA ARG A 3 22.84 -34.95 -2.73
C ARG A 3 21.52 -34.78 -3.48
N ALA A 4 21.43 -33.84 -4.43
CA ALA A 4 20.21 -33.60 -5.21
C ALA A 4 19.77 -34.82 -6.03
N PHE A 5 20.73 -35.59 -6.57
CA PHE A 5 20.42 -36.83 -7.28
C PHE A 5 19.93 -37.94 -6.33
N MET A 6 20.47 -38.00 -5.12
CA MET A 6 19.98 -38.93 -4.10
C MET A 6 18.54 -38.60 -3.68
N ASP A 7 18.17 -37.32 -3.58
CA ASP A 7 16.80 -36.92 -3.22
C ASP A 7 15.77 -37.41 -4.27
N LEU A 8 16.15 -37.37 -5.55
CA LEU A 8 15.37 -37.93 -6.65
C LEU A 8 15.21 -39.46 -6.49
N LEU A 9 16.31 -40.17 -6.22
CA LEU A 9 16.30 -41.62 -6.01
C LEU A 9 15.45 -42.02 -4.80
N TYR A 10 15.56 -41.28 -3.69
CA TYR A 10 14.70 -41.48 -2.52
C TYR A 10 13.22 -41.30 -2.89
N TYR A 11 12.87 -40.29 -3.69
CA TYR A 11 11.49 -40.12 -4.11
C TYR A 11 11.00 -41.20 -5.09
N THR A 12 11.88 -41.85 -5.86
CA THR A 12 11.51 -43.03 -6.67
C THR A 12 11.31 -44.30 -5.86
N ALA A 13 11.89 -44.39 -4.65
CA ALA A 13 11.77 -45.57 -3.81
C ALA A 13 10.38 -45.60 -3.13
N PRO A 14 9.56 -46.65 -3.31
CA PRO A 14 8.15 -46.68 -2.88
C PRO A 14 7.91 -46.28 -1.42
N LYS A 15 8.73 -46.80 -0.49
CA LYS A 15 8.60 -46.52 0.94
C LYS A 15 8.82 -45.05 1.27
N PHE A 16 9.85 -44.44 0.71
CA PHE A 16 10.18 -43.04 0.94
C PHE A 16 9.21 -42.11 0.21
N SER A 17 8.85 -42.47 -1.02
CA SER A 17 7.85 -41.77 -1.81
C SER A 17 6.51 -41.68 -1.07
N GLN A 18 6.02 -42.79 -0.51
CA GLN A 18 4.80 -42.82 0.28
C GLN A 18 4.88 -41.87 1.49
N LEU A 19 5.98 -41.90 2.26
CA LEU A 19 6.17 -41.01 3.39
C LEU A 19 6.16 -39.54 2.98
N ILE A 20 6.84 -39.22 1.87
CA ILE A 20 6.93 -37.84 1.35
C ILE A 20 5.56 -37.37 0.88
N VAL A 21 4.87 -38.13 0.03
CA VAL A 21 3.54 -37.78 -0.50
C VAL A 21 2.54 -37.60 0.64
N THR A 22 2.47 -38.54 1.60
CA THR A 22 1.57 -38.43 2.75
C THR A 22 1.88 -37.20 3.60
N SER A 23 3.17 -36.94 3.88
CA SER A 23 3.59 -35.81 4.71
C SER A 23 3.29 -34.46 4.05
N VAL A 24 3.64 -34.30 2.77
CA VAL A 24 3.43 -33.05 2.03
C VAL A 24 1.93 -32.77 1.89
N THR A 25 1.15 -33.77 1.50
CA THR A 25 -0.31 -33.62 1.34
C THR A 25 -0.99 -33.24 2.66
N SER A 26 -0.64 -33.93 3.75
CA SER A 26 -1.16 -33.63 5.10
C SER A 26 -0.82 -32.21 5.55
N GLN A 27 0.43 -31.75 5.32
CA GLN A 27 0.84 -30.39 5.66
C GLN A 27 0.13 -29.32 4.82
N LEU A 28 -0.10 -29.56 3.53
CA LEU A 28 -0.85 -28.65 2.66
C LEU A 28 -2.30 -28.52 3.14
N ASN A 29 -2.98 -29.64 3.39
CA ASN A 29 -4.37 -29.65 3.88
C ASN A 29 -4.49 -29.00 5.27
N ALA A 30 -3.56 -29.28 6.19
CA ALA A 30 -3.55 -28.67 7.52
C ALA A 30 -3.37 -27.14 7.45
N LYS A 31 -2.47 -26.64 6.59
CA LYS A 31 -2.27 -25.20 6.38
C LYS A 31 -3.50 -24.54 5.77
N TYR A 32 -4.12 -25.18 4.78
CA TYR A 32 -5.35 -24.68 4.16
C TYR A 32 -6.50 -24.59 5.17
N LYS A 33 -6.72 -25.65 5.94
CA LYS A 33 -7.73 -25.66 7.01
C LYS A 33 -7.48 -24.55 8.04
N ARG A 34 -6.24 -24.40 8.51
CA ARG A 34 -5.87 -23.35 9.45
C ARG A 34 -6.08 -21.94 8.87
N PHE A 35 -5.82 -21.76 7.59
CA PHE A 35 -6.08 -20.50 6.91
C PHE A 35 -7.58 -20.17 6.89
N LEU A 36 -8.45 -21.14 6.57
CA LEU A 36 -9.90 -20.95 6.59
C LEU A 36 -10.46 -20.68 8.00
N GLU A 37 -9.90 -21.32 9.04
CA GLU A 37 -10.25 -21.03 10.43
C GLU A 37 -10.00 -19.55 10.80
N LEU A 38 -8.92 -18.97 10.27
CA LEU A 38 -8.56 -17.56 10.51
C LEU A 38 -9.29 -16.58 9.59
N HIS A 39 -9.85 -17.06 8.47
CA HIS A 39 -10.52 -16.22 7.47
C HIS A 39 -11.88 -16.83 7.06
N PRO A 40 -12.88 -16.83 7.96
CA PRO A 40 -14.21 -17.36 7.65
C PRO A 40 -14.83 -16.67 6.42
N GLY A 41 -15.37 -17.46 5.50
CA GLY A 41 -16.02 -16.94 4.27
C GLY A 41 -15.06 -16.57 3.14
N TRP A 42 -13.77 -16.91 3.24
CA TRP A 42 -12.83 -16.74 2.12
C TRP A 42 -13.22 -17.63 0.93
N THR A 43 -13.32 -17.01 -0.25
CA THR A 43 -13.66 -17.68 -1.53
C THR A 43 -12.58 -17.47 -2.59
N GLY A 44 -11.34 -17.23 -2.16
CA GLY A 44 -10.22 -17.00 -3.07
C GLY A 44 -9.69 -18.29 -3.69
N GLN A 45 -8.64 -18.14 -4.49
CA GLN A 45 -7.96 -19.23 -5.18
C GLN A 45 -6.67 -19.63 -4.47
N VAL A 46 -6.30 -20.90 -4.55
CA VAL A 46 -5.02 -21.41 -4.03
C VAL A 46 -4.05 -21.64 -5.19
N SER A 47 -2.83 -21.16 -5.06
CA SER A 47 -1.75 -21.43 -6.03
C SER A 47 -0.58 -22.12 -5.34
N ILE A 48 0.07 -23.06 -6.01
CA ILE A 48 1.22 -23.81 -5.52
C ILE A 48 2.45 -23.39 -6.32
N PHE A 49 3.50 -22.95 -5.63
CA PHE A 49 4.82 -22.75 -6.21
C PHE A 49 5.76 -23.83 -5.72
N SER A 50 6.21 -24.67 -6.65
CA SER A 50 7.08 -25.81 -6.41
C SER A 50 8.44 -25.58 -7.06
N HIS A 51 9.50 -25.99 -6.38
CA HIS A 51 10.88 -25.87 -6.87
C HIS A 51 11.58 -27.24 -6.80
N SER A 52 12.39 -27.55 -7.81
CA SER A 52 13.21 -28.76 -7.84
C SER A 52 12.38 -30.04 -7.62
N LEU A 53 12.79 -30.93 -6.71
CA LEU A 53 12.04 -32.14 -6.34
C LEU A 53 10.59 -31.87 -5.94
N GLY A 54 10.29 -30.70 -5.35
CA GLY A 54 8.93 -30.31 -5.02
C GLY A 54 7.99 -30.26 -6.22
N THR A 55 8.53 -30.06 -7.43
CA THR A 55 7.73 -30.02 -8.66
C THR A 55 7.15 -31.38 -9.03
N ILE A 56 7.94 -32.45 -8.96
CA ILE A 56 7.44 -33.80 -9.24
C ILE A 56 6.52 -34.31 -8.11
N ILE A 57 6.79 -33.93 -6.86
CA ILE A 57 5.90 -34.25 -5.74
C ILE A 57 4.52 -33.59 -5.94
N ALA A 58 4.50 -32.29 -6.26
CA ALA A 58 3.25 -31.57 -6.50
C ALA A 58 2.54 -32.08 -7.75
N TYR A 59 3.29 -32.37 -8.82
CA TYR A 59 2.77 -32.98 -10.04
C TYR A 59 2.07 -34.31 -9.73
N ASP A 60 2.76 -35.25 -9.08
CA ASP A 60 2.22 -36.56 -8.74
C ASP A 60 0.97 -36.44 -7.85
N ILE A 61 0.96 -35.54 -6.85
CA ILE A 61 -0.23 -35.29 -6.01
C ILE A 61 -1.41 -34.76 -6.85
N LEU A 62 -1.15 -33.90 -7.83
CA LEU A 62 -2.18 -33.23 -8.64
C LEU A 62 -2.64 -34.05 -9.85
N THR A 63 -1.91 -35.10 -10.26
CA THR A 63 -2.31 -35.99 -11.37
C THR A 63 -3.07 -37.23 -10.92
N HIS A 64 -3.17 -37.47 -9.61
CA HIS A 64 -3.84 -38.63 -9.02
C HIS A 64 -5.10 -38.20 -8.25
N ASP A 65 -6.13 -39.05 -8.24
CA ASP A 65 -7.29 -38.87 -7.36
C ASP A 65 -6.98 -39.31 -5.92
N ALA A 66 -7.79 -38.83 -4.97
CA ALA A 66 -7.69 -39.28 -3.59
C ALA A 66 -7.96 -40.79 -3.51
N GLY A 67 -7.00 -41.54 -2.98
CA GLY A 67 -7.03 -43.00 -2.89
C GLY A 67 -6.38 -43.74 -4.07
N ASP A 68 -5.99 -43.04 -5.14
CA ASP A 68 -5.29 -43.66 -6.26
C ASP A 68 -3.95 -44.27 -5.82
N VAL A 69 -3.56 -45.36 -6.49
CA VAL A 69 -2.28 -46.04 -6.27
C VAL A 69 -1.47 -46.01 -7.57
N SER A 70 -0.25 -45.47 -7.52
CA SER A 70 0.69 -45.47 -8.66
C SER A 70 1.22 -46.87 -8.99
N ALA A 71 1.84 -47.01 -10.16
CA ALA A 71 2.50 -48.25 -10.59
C ALA A 71 3.59 -48.75 -9.62
N ILE A 72 4.20 -47.86 -8.84
CA ILE A 72 5.20 -48.20 -7.83
C ILE A 72 4.61 -48.45 -6.43
N GLY A 73 3.27 -48.51 -6.30
CA GLY A 73 2.57 -48.84 -5.06
C GLY A 73 2.40 -47.67 -4.08
N VAL A 74 2.57 -46.42 -4.52
CA VAL A 74 2.35 -45.22 -3.69
C VAL A 74 0.89 -44.81 -3.79
N THR A 75 0.22 -44.69 -2.64
CA THR A 75 -1.17 -44.24 -2.48
C THR A 75 -1.22 -42.73 -2.25
N PHE A 76 -2.08 -42.01 -2.98
CA PHE A 76 -2.21 -40.55 -2.92
C PHE A 76 -3.39 -40.13 -2.02
N PRO A 77 -3.18 -39.33 -0.96
CA PRO A 77 -4.28 -38.91 -0.08
C PRO A 77 -5.23 -37.89 -0.71
N GLY A 78 -4.77 -37.10 -1.68
CA GLY A 78 -5.53 -36.00 -2.29
C GLY A 78 -5.54 -34.71 -1.46
N LEU A 79 -5.77 -33.58 -2.14
CA LEU A 79 -5.87 -32.26 -1.49
C LEU A 79 -7.33 -31.92 -1.16
N ASP A 80 -7.55 -31.25 -0.03
CA ASP A 80 -8.89 -30.83 0.43
C ASP A 80 -9.39 -29.55 -0.26
N PHE A 81 -8.65 -29.05 -1.26
CA PHE A 81 -8.92 -27.79 -1.94
C PHE A 81 -8.50 -27.84 -3.40
N PRO A 82 -9.20 -27.10 -4.29
CA PRO A 82 -8.80 -26.96 -5.67
C PRO A 82 -7.57 -26.05 -5.78
N VAL A 83 -6.70 -26.35 -6.75
CA VAL A 83 -5.51 -25.56 -7.06
C VAL A 83 -5.71 -24.85 -8.39
N GLU A 84 -5.60 -23.52 -8.37
CA GLU A 84 -5.77 -22.66 -9.54
C GLU A 84 -4.52 -22.67 -10.42
N ASN A 85 -3.36 -22.39 -9.83
CA ASN A 85 -2.09 -22.29 -10.54
C ASN A 85 -1.05 -23.24 -9.91
N LEU A 86 -0.37 -24.02 -10.74
CA LEU A 86 0.84 -24.77 -10.37
C LEU A 86 2.04 -24.16 -11.09
N PHE A 87 2.98 -23.60 -10.33
CA PHE A 87 4.27 -23.15 -10.84
C PHE A 87 5.33 -24.19 -10.50
N CYS A 88 6.03 -24.70 -11.50
CA CYS A 88 7.12 -25.65 -11.37
C CYS A 88 8.42 -25.01 -11.83
N ALA A 89 9.26 -24.59 -10.89
CA ALA A 89 10.56 -23.98 -11.17
C ALA A 89 11.71 -24.99 -11.05
N GLY A 90 12.57 -25.06 -12.06
CA GLY A 90 13.68 -26.00 -12.08
C GLY A 90 13.19 -27.45 -12.08
N SER A 91 12.22 -27.78 -12.94
CA SER A 91 11.41 -28.99 -12.81
C SER A 91 12.04 -30.24 -13.45
N PRO A 92 12.34 -31.31 -12.67
CA PRO A 92 12.68 -32.62 -13.20
C PRO A 92 11.49 -33.44 -13.72
N VAL A 93 10.27 -32.88 -13.73
CA VAL A 93 9.04 -33.62 -14.14
C VAL A 93 9.23 -34.35 -15.49
N PRO A 94 9.70 -33.70 -16.57
CA PRO A 94 9.83 -34.37 -17.87
C PRO A 94 10.73 -35.60 -17.82
N VAL A 95 11.90 -35.48 -17.17
CA VAL A 95 12.86 -36.59 -17.04
C VAL A 95 12.29 -37.71 -16.19
N MET A 96 11.59 -37.37 -15.10
CA MET A 96 11.04 -38.37 -14.19
C MET A 96 9.91 -39.18 -14.82
N VAL A 97 8.96 -38.50 -15.46
CA VAL A 97 7.84 -39.12 -16.17
C VAL A 97 8.35 -40.04 -17.29
N LEU A 98 9.36 -39.60 -18.06
CA LEU A 98 10.04 -40.44 -19.05
C LEU A 98 10.72 -41.66 -18.41
N SER A 99 11.46 -41.46 -17.32
CA SER A 99 12.22 -42.53 -16.65
C SER A 99 11.34 -43.62 -16.03
N ARG A 100 10.12 -43.27 -15.62
CA ARG A 100 9.13 -44.19 -15.02
C ARG A 100 8.33 -44.96 -16.06
N GLY A 101 8.42 -44.58 -17.34
CA GLY A 101 7.58 -45.15 -18.39
C GLY A 101 6.14 -44.65 -18.33
N ASP A 102 5.89 -43.50 -17.71
CA ASP A 102 4.56 -42.85 -17.66
C ASP A 102 4.13 -42.31 -19.03
N VAL A 103 5.02 -42.39 -20.01
CA VAL A 103 4.80 -42.07 -21.40
C VAL A 103 4.27 -43.29 -22.14
N ASN A 104 3.17 -43.11 -22.85
CA ASN A 104 2.65 -44.14 -23.75
C ASN A 104 3.52 -44.19 -25.02
N LEU A 105 4.06 -45.36 -25.34
CA LEU A 105 4.65 -45.66 -26.65
C LEU A 105 3.61 -46.46 -27.44
N SER A 106 3.26 -46.01 -28.65
CA SER A 106 2.43 -46.82 -29.54
C SER A 106 3.18 -48.09 -29.97
N THR A 107 2.45 -49.08 -30.45
CA THR A 107 2.96 -50.39 -30.85
C THR A 107 4.02 -50.36 -31.96
N ASP A 108 4.15 -49.23 -32.67
CA ASP A 108 5.17 -48.94 -33.69
C ASP A 108 6.41 -48.19 -33.15
N GLY A 109 6.50 -48.00 -31.83
CA GLY A 109 7.63 -47.32 -31.17
C GLY A 109 7.58 -45.80 -31.27
N ARG A 110 6.47 -45.20 -31.74
CA ARG A 110 6.28 -43.75 -31.71
C ARG A 110 5.79 -43.30 -30.35
N PHE A 111 6.21 -42.09 -29.96
CA PHE A 111 5.69 -41.43 -28.78
C PHE A 111 4.21 -41.10 -29.00
N THR A 112 3.34 -41.54 -28.09
CA THR A 112 1.97 -41.07 -28.01
C THR A 112 1.87 -40.09 -26.85
N GLU A 113 1.53 -38.84 -27.14
CA GLU A 113 1.44 -37.81 -26.10
C GLU A 113 0.30 -38.07 -25.12
N GLY A 114 0.29 -37.26 -24.07
CA GLY A 114 -0.77 -37.29 -23.06
C GLY A 114 -0.29 -37.89 -21.75
N ILE A 115 0.89 -37.47 -21.28
CA ILE A 115 1.18 -37.60 -19.85
C ILE A 115 0.03 -36.94 -19.08
N LYS A 116 -0.35 -37.51 -17.92
CA LYS A 116 -1.47 -36.97 -17.15
C LYS A 116 -1.23 -35.50 -16.81
N ALA A 117 -2.10 -34.60 -17.27
CA ALA A 117 -2.02 -33.21 -16.88
C ALA A 117 -2.39 -33.06 -15.38
N PRO A 118 -1.67 -32.22 -14.61
CA PRO A 118 -2.08 -31.88 -13.25
C PRO A 118 -3.49 -31.28 -13.24
N LYS A 119 -4.29 -31.60 -12.22
CA LYS A 119 -5.66 -31.10 -12.03
C LYS A 119 -5.66 -29.65 -11.53
N VAL A 120 -5.24 -28.74 -12.40
CA VAL A 120 -5.17 -27.29 -12.18
C VAL A 120 -5.69 -26.55 -13.40
N ASN A 121 -6.14 -25.31 -13.21
CA ASN A 121 -6.55 -24.47 -14.34
C ASN A 121 -5.34 -23.98 -15.15
N HIS A 122 -4.22 -23.70 -14.48
CA HIS A 122 -3.00 -23.23 -15.12
C HIS A 122 -1.76 -23.95 -14.61
N TYR A 123 -0.99 -24.51 -15.54
CA TYR A 123 0.29 -25.17 -15.26
C TYR A 123 1.44 -24.42 -15.93
N TYR A 124 2.37 -23.93 -15.12
CA TYR A 124 3.54 -23.17 -15.57
C TYR A 124 4.84 -23.90 -15.22
N ASN A 125 5.61 -24.25 -16.24
CA ASN A 125 6.94 -24.85 -16.12
C ASN A 125 8.02 -23.80 -16.41
N LEU A 126 8.77 -23.41 -15.37
CA LEU A 126 9.81 -22.39 -15.40
C LEU A 126 11.19 -23.08 -15.38
N PHE A 127 12.00 -22.85 -16.41
CA PHE A 127 13.32 -23.48 -16.49
C PHE A 127 14.41 -22.51 -16.97
N HIS A 128 15.63 -22.75 -16.51
CA HIS A 128 16.83 -22.08 -16.98
C HIS A 128 17.53 -22.97 -18.01
N PRO A 129 18.00 -22.45 -19.16
CA PRO A 129 18.64 -23.25 -20.22
C PRO A 129 19.88 -24.06 -19.82
N LEU A 130 20.49 -23.74 -18.68
CA LEU A 130 21.70 -24.38 -18.14
C LEU A 130 21.41 -25.26 -16.92
N ASP A 131 20.15 -25.32 -16.49
CA ASP A 131 19.76 -26.15 -15.36
C ASP A 131 19.77 -27.61 -15.82
N PRO A 132 20.64 -28.46 -15.24
CA PRO A 132 20.86 -29.81 -15.75
C PRO A 132 19.67 -30.74 -15.55
N ILE A 133 18.70 -30.36 -14.70
CA ILE A 133 17.53 -31.17 -14.38
C ILE A 133 16.21 -30.55 -14.84
N ALA A 134 16.21 -29.32 -15.36
CA ALA A 134 14.99 -28.65 -15.77
C ALA A 134 14.80 -28.72 -17.29
N TYR A 135 13.69 -29.29 -17.72
CA TYR A 135 13.38 -29.52 -19.13
C TYR A 135 11.99 -29.02 -19.48
N ARG A 136 11.73 -28.93 -20.79
CA ARG A 136 10.44 -28.60 -21.37
C ARG A 136 9.41 -29.70 -21.09
N VAL A 137 8.19 -29.31 -20.72
CA VAL A 137 7.07 -30.23 -20.48
C VAL A 137 6.01 -30.18 -21.59
N GLU A 138 5.91 -29.06 -22.34
CA GLU A 138 4.91 -28.91 -23.41
C GLU A 138 4.92 -30.07 -24.41
N PRO A 139 6.09 -30.52 -24.93
CA PRO A 139 6.12 -31.60 -25.93
C PRO A 139 5.63 -32.95 -25.40
N LEU A 140 5.60 -33.13 -24.07
CA LEU A 140 5.09 -34.35 -23.45
C LEU A 140 3.56 -34.30 -23.22
N LEU A 141 3.02 -33.09 -23.12
CA LEU A 141 1.59 -32.84 -22.98
C LEU A 141 0.88 -32.77 -24.35
N HIS A 142 1.55 -32.24 -25.38
CA HIS A 142 0.92 -31.89 -26.66
C HIS A 142 1.85 -32.09 -27.88
N ALA A 143 1.41 -32.84 -28.90
CA ALA A 143 2.12 -33.16 -30.17
C ALA A 143 2.77 -31.95 -30.79
N ASN A 144 1.91 -30.96 -31.01
CA ASN A 144 2.14 -29.91 -31.97
C ASN A 144 3.00 -28.79 -31.36
N THR A 145 3.67 -29.08 -30.24
CA THR A 145 4.45 -28.11 -29.47
C THR A 145 5.95 -28.44 -29.44
N SER A 146 6.37 -29.56 -30.05
CA SER A 146 7.79 -29.91 -30.19
C SER A 146 8.59 -28.79 -30.85
N ASP A 147 8.03 -28.23 -31.93
CA ASP A 147 8.68 -27.22 -32.77
C ASP A 147 8.47 -25.79 -32.24
N LEU A 148 7.59 -25.60 -31.25
CA LEU A 148 7.35 -24.30 -30.64
C LEU A 148 8.47 -23.98 -29.64
N PRO A 149 9.10 -22.80 -29.71
CA PRO A 149 10.09 -22.40 -28.72
C PRO A 149 9.40 -22.06 -27.39
N ALA A 150 10.07 -22.35 -26.26
CA ALA A 150 9.61 -21.93 -24.94
C ALA A 150 9.47 -20.40 -24.85
N VAL A 151 8.52 -19.94 -24.06
CA VAL A 151 8.21 -18.53 -23.91
C VAL A 151 9.27 -17.84 -23.05
N GLN A 152 9.96 -16.84 -23.57
CA GLN A 152 10.94 -16.09 -22.79
C GLN A 152 10.25 -15.17 -21.78
N LEU A 153 10.68 -15.22 -20.51
CA LEU A 153 10.15 -14.32 -19.48
C LEU A 153 10.47 -12.84 -19.79
N VAL A 154 9.51 -11.96 -19.50
CA VAL A 154 9.66 -10.51 -19.67
C VAL A 154 10.53 -9.92 -18.56
N ALA A 155 11.37 -8.94 -18.91
CA ALA A 155 12.33 -8.33 -17.98
C ALA A 155 11.61 -7.43 -16.99
N ALA A 156 11.69 -7.76 -15.70
CA ALA A 156 11.08 -6.96 -14.64
C ALA A 156 11.52 -5.49 -14.71
N ASP A 157 12.79 -5.23 -15.03
CA ASP A 157 13.31 -3.87 -15.22
C ASP A 157 12.61 -3.08 -16.33
N THR A 158 12.19 -3.73 -17.42
CA THR A 158 11.49 -3.07 -18.53
C THR A 158 10.05 -2.67 -18.19
N LEU A 159 9.54 -3.16 -17.06
CA LEU A 159 8.16 -2.99 -16.62
C LEU A 159 8.03 -1.99 -15.47
N LYS A 160 9.14 -1.55 -14.87
CA LYS A 160 9.16 -0.62 -13.73
C LYS A 160 8.45 0.71 -14.01
N THR A 161 8.38 1.14 -15.28
CA THR A 161 7.74 2.40 -15.69
C THR A 161 6.34 2.21 -16.28
N LYS A 162 5.83 0.98 -16.35
CA LYS A 162 4.54 0.67 -16.97
C LYS A 162 3.43 0.60 -15.92
N SER A 163 2.20 0.97 -16.33
CA SER A 163 1.03 0.78 -15.48
C SER A 163 0.68 -0.71 -15.37
N PHE A 164 -0.06 -1.10 -14.32
CA PHE A 164 -0.51 -2.49 -14.16
C PHE A 164 -1.27 -3.00 -15.40
N GLY A 165 -2.16 -2.18 -15.99
CA GLY A 165 -2.87 -2.54 -17.21
C GLY A 165 -1.94 -2.81 -18.40
N GLN A 166 -0.90 -1.99 -18.59
CA GLN A 166 0.10 -2.23 -19.65
C GLN A 166 0.94 -3.48 -19.40
N ILE A 167 1.24 -3.78 -18.13
CA ILE A 167 1.97 -5.00 -17.76
C ILE A 167 1.10 -6.23 -18.06
N VAL A 168 -0.20 -6.17 -17.74
CA VAL A 168 -1.16 -7.22 -18.04
C VAL A 168 -1.23 -7.50 -19.55
N GLU A 169 -1.36 -6.47 -20.38
CA GLU A 169 -1.40 -6.63 -21.85
C GLU A 169 -0.14 -7.29 -22.40
N LEU A 170 1.04 -6.90 -21.90
CA LEU A 170 2.30 -7.51 -22.29
C LEU A 170 2.38 -8.98 -21.89
N TYR A 171 1.87 -9.34 -20.72
CA TYR A 171 1.88 -10.72 -20.26
C TYR A 171 0.82 -11.58 -20.95
N ASP A 172 -0.36 -11.06 -21.27
CA ASP A 172 -1.34 -11.80 -22.08
C ASP A 172 -0.80 -12.11 -23.48
N ALA A 173 0.00 -11.21 -24.07
CA ALA A 173 0.65 -11.45 -25.36
C ALA A 173 1.71 -12.57 -25.30
N VAL A 174 2.30 -12.80 -24.12
CA VAL A 174 3.43 -13.71 -23.92
C VAL A 174 2.98 -15.04 -23.30
N ALA A 175 2.04 -15.01 -22.37
CA ALA A 175 1.51 -16.13 -21.60
C ALA A 175 0.09 -16.52 -22.07
N SER A 176 -0.02 -16.92 -23.35
CA SER A 176 -1.25 -17.57 -23.83
C SER A 176 -1.62 -18.73 -22.90
N PRO A 177 -2.91 -18.94 -22.58
CA PRO A 177 -3.34 -20.02 -21.68
C PRO A 177 -2.95 -21.43 -22.16
N THR A 178 -2.56 -21.55 -23.43
CA THR A 178 -2.10 -22.81 -24.04
C THR A 178 -0.61 -23.09 -23.86
N ARG A 179 0.17 -22.14 -23.32
CA ARG A 179 1.62 -22.27 -23.16
C ARG A 179 1.96 -22.62 -21.72
N GLN A 180 2.76 -23.66 -21.54
CA GLN A 180 3.21 -24.12 -20.23
C GLN A 180 4.71 -23.88 -20.01
N ASP A 181 5.54 -23.81 -21.06
CA ASP A 181 6.99 -23.70 -20.91
C ASP A 181 7.48 -22.25 -20.97
N PHE A 182 8.13 -21.80 -19.89
CA PHE A 182 8.68 -20.47 -19.73
C PHE A 182 10.18 -20.51 -19.40
N VAL A 183 10.99 -19.79 -20.17
CA VAL A 183 12.45 -19.83 -20.08
C VAL A 183 13.03 -18.52 -19.52
N LEU A 184 13.96 -18.66 -18.58
CA LEU A 184 14.72 -17.53 -18.01
C LEU A 184 15.74 -16.99 -19.02
N ARG A 185 16.06 -15.69 -18.96
CA ARG A 185 17.10 -15.11 -19.81
C ARG A 185 18.49 -15.47 -19.32
N ARG A 186 19.40 -15.71 -20.26
CA ARG A 186 20.85 -15.77 -20.00
C ARG A 186 21.37 -14.37 -19.67
N GLN A 187 22.27 -14.25 -18.69
CA GLN A 187 22.95 -12.98 -18.44
C GLN A 187 24.14 -12.83 -19.40
N GLN A 188 24.35 -11.63 -19.96
CA GLN A 188 25.40 -11.34 -20.96
C GLN A 188 26.86 -11.61 -20.50
N ARG A 189 27.10 -11.95 -19.22
CA ARG A 189 28.43 -12.22 -18.65
C ARG A 189 28.85 -13.69 -18.71
N GLU A 190 28.17 -14.49 -19.52
CA GLU A 190 28.38 -15.94 -19.63
C GLU A 190 29.43 -16.23 -20.73
N GLY A 191 30.70 -16.23 -20.34
CA GLY A 191 31.82 -16.72 -21.15
C GLY A 191 32.02 -18.25 -21.03
N PRO A 192 33.11 -18.82 -21.59
CA PRO A 192 33.34 -20.27 -21.81
C PRO A 192 33.46 -21.16 -20.55
N ILE A 193 33.07 -20.67 -19.38
CA ILE A 193 33.00 -21.42 -18.10
C ILE A 193 31.54 -21.90 -17.86
N GLU A 194 30.81 -22.25 -18.91
CA GLU A 194 29.37 -22.58 -18.84
C GLU A 194 29.04 -23.76 -17.92
N LEU A 195 29.92 -24.76 -17.79
CA LEU A 195 29.67 -25.95 -16.97
C LEU A 195 29.76 -25.69 -15.46
N ALA A 196 30.49 -24.65 -15.03
CA ALA A 196 30.62 -24.31 -13.61
C ALA A 196 29.38 -23.57 -13.06
N TYR A 197 28.55 -23.00 -13.95
CA TYR A 197 27.35 -22.25 -13.58
C TYR A 197 26.08 -23.11 -13.50
N ALA A 198 26.12 -24.37 -13.95
CA ALA A 198 24.95 -25.26 -13.92
C ALA A 198 24.29 -25.39 -12.52
N PRO A 199 25.04 -25.53 -11.39
CA PRO A 199 24.44 -25.53 -10.05
C PRO A 199 23.81 -24.18 -9.65
N PHE A 200 24.38 -23.06 -10.09
CA PHE A 200 23.84 -21.72 -9.83
C PHE A 200 22.56 -21.45 -10.62
N SER A 201 22.47 -21.99 -11.84
CA SER A 201 21.26 -21.87 -12.64
C SER A 201 20.04 -22.53 -11.98
N HIS A 202 20.24 -23.64 -11.25
CA HIS A 202 19.16 -24.33 -10.54
C HIS A 202 18.62 -23.55 -9.32
N SER A 203 19.44 -22.69 -8.69
CA SER A 203 18.99 -21.83 -7.59
C SER A 203 18.52 -20.45 -8.05
N SER A 204 18.78 -20.07 -9.31
CA SER A 204 18.49 -18.74 -9.87
C SER A 204 17.00 -18.35 -9.82
N TYR A 205 16.08 -19.31 -9.76
CA TYR A 205 14.64 -19.05 -9.71
C TYR A 205 14.22 -18.24 -8.46
N TRP A 206 14.94 -18.40 -7.34
CA TRP A 206 14.63 -17.69 -6.09
C TRP A 206 15.07 -16.23 -6.09
N THR A 207 16.08 -15.89 -6.89
CA THR A 207 16.63 -14.53 -6.98
C THR A 207 16.17 -13.78 -8.24
N SER A 208 15.56 -14.49 -9.19
CA SER A 208 15.07 -13.91 -10.43
C SER A 208 13.83 -13.05 -10.20
N GLN A 209 13.98 -11.72 -10.39
CA GLN A 209 12.86 -10.79 -10.37
C GLN A 209 11.82 -11.10 -11.44
N ASP A 210 12.26 -11.67 -12.57
CA ASP A 210 11.38 -12.03 -13.69
C ASP A 210 10.45 -13.19 -13.30
N VAL A 211 10.95 -14.18 -12.56
CA VAL A 211 10.15 -15.30 -12.04
C VAL A 211 9.14 -14.82 -11.01
N VAL A 212 9.58 -13.96 -10.08
CA VAL A 212 8.70 -13.38 -9.06
C VAL A 212 7.58 -12.57 -9.72
N LEU A 213 7.93 -11.69 -10.66
CA LEU A 213 6.97 -10.86 -11.35
C LEU A 213 5.98 -11.70 -12.18
N PHE A 214 6.47 -12.69 -12.93
CA PHE A 214 5.60 -13.62 -13.66
C PHE A 214 4.61 -14.31 -12.72
N THR A 215 5.10 -14.88 -11.62
CA THR A 215 4.26 -15.58 -10.64
C THR A 215 3.20 -14.65 -10.05
N LEU A 216 3.59 -13.44 -9.64
CA LEU A 216 2.66 -12.45 -9.10
C LEU A 216 1.59 -12.05 -10.11
N LEU A 217 1.93 -11.90 -11.39
CA LEU A 217 0.97 -11.53 -12.42
C LEU A 217 -0.05 -12.63 -12.68
N GLN A 218 0.37 -13.89 -12.70
CA GLN A 218 -0.57 -15.02 -12.85
C GLN A 218 -1.48 -15.17 -11.62
N VAL A 219 -0.95 -14.97 -10.40
CA VAL A 219 -1.77 -14.96 -9.18
C VAL A 219 -2.74 -13.77 -9.15
N CYS A 220 -2.32 -12.61 -9.68
CA CYS A 220 -3.13 -11.40 -9.74
C CYS A 220 -4.01 -11.31 -11.00
N ARG A 221 -4.10 -12.37 -11.82
CA ARG A 221 -4.89 -12.36 -13.05
C ARG A 221 -6.36 -11.95 -12.86
N PRO A 222 -7.08 -12.39 -11.80
CA PRO A 222 -8.44 -11.89 -11.55
C PRO A 222 -8.52 -10.36 -11.35
N VAL A 223 -7.46 -9.75 -10.78
CA VAL A 223 -7.37 -8.29 -10.63
C VAL A 223 -7.13 -7.64 -11.99
N ALA A 224 -6.24 -8.23 -12.80
CA ALA A 224 -5.97 -7.81 -14.17
C ALA A 224 -7.23 -7.82 -15.04
N ASP A 225 -8.00 -8.91 -14.99
CA ASP A 225 -9.25 -9.07 -15.72
C ASP A 225 -10.29 -8.03 -15.27
N THR A 226 -10.41 -7.83 -13.95
CA THR A 226 -11.28 -6.79 -13.39
C THR A 226 -10.88 -5.42 -13.89
N VAL A 227 -9.60 -5.05 -13.80
CA VAL A 227 -9.06 -3.77 -14.31
C VAL A 227 -9.37 -3.60 -15.79
N ARG A 228 -9.19 -4.65 -16.61
CA ARG A 228 -9.51 -4.63 -18.03
C ARG A 228 -10.99 -4.39 -18.29
N MET A 229 -11.89 -5.01 -17.52
CA MET A 229 -13.33 -4.75 -17.63
C MET A 229 -13.67 -3.28 -17.37
N TYR A 230 -13.03 -2.63 -16.39
CA TYR A 230 -13.18 -1.19 -16.15
C TYR A 230 -12.68 -0.36 -17.33
N MET A 231 -11.49 -0.68 -17.87
CA MET A 231 -10.92 0.01 -19.04
C MET A 231 -11.81 -0.11 -20.27
N ASN A 232 -12.25 -1.32 -20.61
CA ASN A 232 -13.10 -1.59 -21.77
C ASN A 232 -14.48 -0.93 -21.64
N ALA A 233 -15.00 -0.82 -20.42
CA ALA A 233 -16.26 -0.14 -20.15
C ALA A 233 -16.14 1.40 -20.10
N GLY A 234 -14.92 1.95 -20.27
CA GLY A 234 -14.65 3.38 -20.07
C GLY A 234 -14.99 3.86 -18.66
N LYS A 235 -15.09 2.95 -17.69
CA LYS A 235 -15.42 3.29 -16.30
C LYS A 235 -14.14 3.72 -15.59
N PRO A 236 -14.18 4.79 -14.78
CA PRO A 236 -13.05 5.12 -13.93
C PRO A 236 -12.75 3.92 -13.03
N PHE A 237 -11.47 3.60 -12.87
CA PHE A 237 -11.08 2.54 -11.94
C PHE A 237 -11.69 2.79 -10.57
N PRO A 238 -12.10 1.73 -9.86
CA PRO A 238 -12.49 1.91 -8.48
C PRO A 238 -11.28 2.49 -7.78
N THR A 239 -11.43 3.68 -7.21
CA THR A 239 -10.40 4.25 -6.35
C THR A 239 -10.22 3.20 -5.26
N LEU A 240 -9.05 2.55 -5.21
CA LEU A 240 -8.62 1.85 -4.02
C LEU A 240 -8.60 2.94 -2.96
N LEU A 241 -9.70 3.09 -2.21
CA LEU A 241 -9.79 4.04 -1.13
C LEU A 241 -8.53 3.78 -0.31
N PRO A 242 -7.58 4.73 -0.23
CA PRO A 242 -6.39 4.50 0.53
C PRO A 242 -6.89 4.13 1.92
N ARG A 243 -6.64 2.89 2.36
CA ARG A 243 -6.65 2.57 3.79
C ARG A 243 -5.82 3.71 4.38
N ARG A 244 -6.45 4.62 5.15
CA ARG A 244 -5.90 5.86 5.76
C ARG A 244 -6.50 7.22 5.32
N LEU A 245 -7.44 7.32 4.37
CA LEU A 245 -8.14 8.61 4.18
C LEU A 245 -9.04 8.93 5.38
N THR A 246 -8.89 10.12 5.95
CA THR A 246 -9.81 10.62 6.97
C THR A 246 -10.29 12.02 6.64
N LEU A 247 -11.42 12.40 7.23
CA LEU A 247 -11.95 13.76 7.09
C LEU A 247 -10.93 14.75 7.64
N PHE A 248 -10.67 15.78 6.83
CA PHE A 248 -9.88 16.92 7.27
C PHE A 248 -10.62 17.63 8.40
N THR A 249 -9.93 17.97 9.49
CA THR A 249 -10.58 18.59 10.65
C THR A 249 -9.72 19.70 11.26
N PRO A 250 -10.14 20.97 11.09
CA PRO A 250 -9.51 22.13 11.73
C PRO A 250 -9.47 22.04 13.27
N HIS A 251 -10.33 21.22 13.87
CA HIS A 251 -10.43 21.07 15.32
C HIS A 251 -9.26 20.29 15.93
N LYS A 252 -8.62 19.40 15.16
CA LYS A 252 -7.42 18.69 15.64
C LYS A 252 -6.22 19.60 15.46
N MET A 253 -5.48 19.82 16.53
CA MET A 253 -4.24 20.58 16.47
C MET A 253 -3.04 19.63 16.30
N PRO A 254 -2.34 19.65 15.14
CA PRO A 254 -1.07 18.95 14.98
C PRO A 254 0.00 19.58 15.90
N ARG A 255 1.04 18.81 16.23
CA ARG A 255 2.18 19.31 17.01
C ARG A 255 3.14 20.12 16.15
N LEU A 256 3.40 19.61 14.95
CA LEU A 256 4.41 20.14 14.05
C LEU A 256 3.99 19.90 12.61
N ALA A 257 4.30 20.85 11.74
CA ALA A 257 4.03 20.79 10.31
C ALA A 257 5.27 21.21 9.53
N THR A 258 5.61 20.47 8.48
CA THR A 258 6.71 20.84 7.59
C THR A 258 6.44 20.38 6.15
N THR A 259 7.21 20.88 5.20
CA THR A 259 7.26 20.29 3.84
C THR A 259 8.40 19.29 3.78
N ALA A 260 8.08 18.06 3.41
CA ALA A 260 9.05 16.98 3.31
C ALA A 260 8.82 16.15 2.06
N ASP A 261 9.88 15.55 1.54
CA ASP A 261 9.78 14.62 0.42
C ASP A 261 9.21 13.29 0.91
N VAL A 262 8.01 12.94 0.46
CA VAL A 262 7.36 11.67 0.78
C VAL A 262 7.61 10.69 -0.36
N ARG A 263 8.05 9.47 -0.01
CA ARG A 263 8.30 8.43 -1.00
C ARG A 263 6.99 7.81 -1.46
N ASP A 264 6.72 7.89 -2.76
CA ASP A 264 5.66 7.15 -3.41
C ASP A 264 6.07 5.68 -3.55
N ARG A 265 5.25 4.78 -2.99
CA ARG A 265 5.53 3.34 -3.04
C ARG A 265 5.23 2.70 -4.39
N THR A 266 4.46 3.36 -5.23
CA THR A 266 4.09 2.85 -6.56
C THR A 266 5.15 3.20 -7.59
N THR A 267 5.54 4.47 -7.66
CA THR A 267 6.56 4.94 -8.61
C THR A 267 7.98 4.87 -8.06
N GLY A 268 8.15 4.73 -6.73
CA GLY A 268 9.45 4.81 -6.06
C GLY A 268 10.01 6.24 -5.96
N GLY A 269 9.34 7.22 -6.56
CA GLY A 269 9.71 8.63 -6.58
C GLY A 269 9.53 9.33 -5.23
N TRP A 270 10.14 10.51 -5.11
CA TRP A 270 10.05 11.36 -3.94
C TRP A 270 9.37 12.67 -4.32
N TYR A 271 8.34 13.05 -3.57
CA TYR A 271 7.54 14.23 -3.89
C TYR A 271 7.38 15.13 -2.67
N PRO A 272 7.56 16.46 -2.81
CA PRO A 272 7.42 17.39 -1.71
C PRO A 272 5.94 17.50 -1.30
N GLN A 273 5.64 17.19 -0.05
CA GLN A 273 4.30 17.23 0.50
C GLN A 273 4.28 17.89 1.88
N PRO A 274 3.23 18.66 2.22
CA PRO A 274 2.99 19.09 3.59
C PRO A 274 2.65 17.88 4.47
N ILE A 275 3.43 17.70 5.53
CA ILE A 275 3.25 16.64 6.51
C ILE A 275 3.02 17.25 7.89
N PHE A 276 2.18 16.58 8.70
CA PHE A 276 1.71 17.03 9.99
C PHE A 276 1.85 15.91 11.01
N LEU A 277 2.62 16.14 12.07
CA LEU A 277 2.70 15.22 13.19
C LEU A 277 1.51 15.43 14.12
N GLY A 278 0.66 14.40 14.27
CA GLY A 278 -0.44 14.42 15.22
C GLY A 278 0.03 14.40 16.68
N ARG A 279 -0.88 14.69 17.61
CA ARG A 279 -0.60 14.54 19.06
C ARG A 279 -0.54 13.08 19.53
N LYS A 280 -1.11 12.17 18.76
CA LYS A 280 -1.07 10.72 18.95
C LYS A 280 -0.15 10.10 17.89
N HIS A 281 -0.12 8.78 17.82
CA HIS A 281 0.59 7.91 16.86
C HIS A 281 0.19 8.05 15.39
N HIS A 282 0.05 9.27 14.86
CA HIS A 282 -0.38 9.51 13.49
C HIS A 282 0.39 10.63 12.82
N VAL A 283 0.77 10.44 11.57
CA VAL A 283 1.24 11.47 10.65
C VAL A 283 0.16 11.73 9.62
N TYR A 284 -0.20 12.98 9.38
CA TYR A 284 -1.13 13.37 8.33
C TYR A 284 -0.36 14.02 7.18
N TYR A 285 -0.81 13.85 5.95
CA TYR A 285 -0.24 14.56 4.81
C TYR A 285 -1.28 14.82 3.73
N VAL A 286 -1.01 15.84 2.93
CA VAL A 286 -1.84 16.28 1.80
C VAL A 286 -0.99 16.37 0.54
N ALA A 287 -1.64 16.32 -0.62
CA ALA A 287 -0.93 16.34 -1.89
C ALA A 287 -0.21 17.68 -2.12
N ASN A 288 -0.88 18.81 -1.86
CA ASN A 288 -0.32 20.14 -2.09
C ASN A 288 -0.56 21.08 -0.90
N ALA A 289 0.40 21.98 -0.66
CA ALA A 289 0.26 23.05 0.33
C ALA A 289 -0.92 23.98 0.01
N LYS A 290 -1.22 24.20 -1.28
CA LYS A 290 -2.32 25.05 -1.73
C LYS A 290 -3.69 24.54 -1.28
N ASP A 291 -3.84 23.23 -1.05
CA ASP A 291 -5.12 22.63 -0.71
C ASP A 291 -5.52 22.91 0.75
N ILE A 292 -4.53 23.24 1.59
CA ILE A 292 -4.72 23.50 3.01
C ILE A 292 -4.46 24.97 3.40
N ALA A 293 -3.71 25.71 2.60
CA ALA A 293 -3.33 27.07 2.94
C ALA A 293 -4.44 28.05 2.53
N VAL A 294 -4.87 28.90 3.45
CA VAL A 294 -5.93 29.91 3.22
C VAL A 294 -5.46 31.30 3.62
N GLN A 295 -6.08 32.35 3.08
CA GLN A 295 -5.70 33.72 3.41
C GLN A 295 -6.50 34.22 4.61
N LYS A 296 -5.80 34.56 5.69
CA LYS A 296 -6.38 35.27 6.83
C LYS A 296 -6.60 36.73 6.48
N LYS A 297 -7.83 37.22 6.66
CA LYS A 297 -8.19 38.63 6.39
C LYS A 297 -7.96 39.51 7.60
N TRP A 298 -8.44 39.06 8.77
CA TRP A 298 -8.31 39.78 10.03
C TRP A 298 -8.53 38.81 11.21
N SER A 299 -8.16 39.25 12.41
CA SER A 299 -8.33 38.52 13.68
C SER A 299 -8.87 39.48 14.73
N ILE A 300 -9.80 39.02 15.55
CA ILE A 300 -10.30 39.74 16.73
C ILE A 300 -9.90 38.93 17.97
N PRO A 301 -8.89 39.38 18.74
CA PRO A 301 -8.56 38.74 20.01
C PRO A 301 -9.68 38.99 21.02
N PHE A 302 -9.99 37.98 21.83
CA PHE A 302 -10.97 38.10 22.90
C PHE A 302 -10.30 38.55 24.20
N THR A 303 -11.01 39.38 24.95
CA THR A 303 -10.66 39.78 26.32
C THR A 303 -11.78 39.37 27.27
N ALA A 304 -11.53 39.41 28.59
CA ALA A 304 -12.56 39.12 29.59
C ALA A 304 -13.78 40.08 29.51
N ALA A 305 -13.62 41.24 28.87
CA ALA A 305 -14.68 42.22 28.66
C ALA A 305 -15.39 42.09 27.28
N THR A 306 -15.00 41.12 26.45
CA THR A 306 -15.70 40.85 25.18
C THR A 306 -17.06 40.24 25.49
N THR A 307 -18.13 40.71 24.82
CA THR A 307 -19.48 40.13 24.98
C THR A 307 -20.06 39.70 23.64
N VAL A 308 -20.98 38.74 23.71
CA VAL A 308 -21.73 38.25 22.55
C VAL A 308 -23.23 38.26 22.84
N GLU A 309 -23.99 38.86 21.93
CA GLU A 309 -25.41 39.11 22.08
C GLU A 309 -26.17 38.57 20.86
N SER A 310 -27.32 37.96 21.08
CA SER A 310 -28.27 37.64 20.02
C SER A 310 -29.06 38.89 19.63
N SER A 311 -29.30 39.11 18.34
CA SER A 311 -30.19 40.19 17.91
C SER A 311 -31.66 39.84 18.16
N GLU A 312 -32.39 40.70 18.87
CA GLU A 312 -33.85 40.55 19.07
C GLU A 312 -34.65 40.77 17.78
N SER A 313 -34.11 41.58 16.85
CA SER A 313 -34.76 41.92 15.58
C SER A 313 -34.58 40.88 14.48
N ASN A 314 -33.53 40.03 14.54
CA ASN A 314 -33.27 39.02 13.54
C ASN A 314 -32.72 37.73 14.19
N ALA A 315 -33.51 36.66 14.12
CA ALA A 315 -33.19 35.36 14.72
C ALA A 315 -31.91 34.69 14.16
N LEU A 316 -31.39 35.16 13.03
CA LEU A 316 -30.17 34.65 12.41
C LEU A 316 -28.91 35.41 12.83
N GLU A 317 -29.07 36.57 13.47
CA GLU A 317 -27.97 37.49 13.75
C GLU A 317 -27.47 37.39 15.20
N PHE A 318 -26.15 37.45 15.33
CA PHE A 318 -25.49 37.68 16.60
C PHE A 318 -24.43 38.78 16.46
N ARG A 319 -24.15 39.43 17.58
CA ARG A 319 -23.33 40.61 17.68
C ARG A 319 -22.15 40.33 18.60
N LEU A 320 -20.95 40.62 18.12
CA LEU A 320 -19.75 40.62 18.95
C LEU A 320 -19.42 42.06 19.31
N VAL A 321 -19.39 42.35 20.60
CA VAL A 321 -19.04 43.67 21.13
C VAL A 321 -17.67 43.54 21.80
N PRO A 322 -16.61 44.06 21.18
CA PRO A 322 -15.29 43.96 21.74
C PRO A 322 -15.00 45.15 22.69
N GLU A 323 -14.04 45.00 23.61
CA GLU A 323 -13.76 45.96 24.69
C GLU A 323 -13.29 47.34 24.17
N LYS A 324 -13.97 48.43 24.54
CA LYS A 324 -13.81 49.80 23.98
C LYS A 324 -12.42 50.46 24.11
N THR A 325 -11.50 49.91 24.91
CA THR A 325 -10.21 50.53 25.26
C THR A 325 -9.01 50.06 24.44
N ASN A 326 -9.14 48.97 23.66
CA ASN A 326 -7.99 48.33 23.03
C ASN A 326 -7.65 48.94 21.66
N LYS A 327 -6.53 49.67 21.52
CA LYS A 327 -6.15 50.37 20.26
C LYS A 327 -5.83 49.44 19.06
N MET A 328 -5.90 48.11 19.22
CA MET A 328 -5.70 47.14 18.13
C MET A 328 -6.90 46.97 17.18
N TYR A 329 -8.04 47.65 17.40
CA TYR A 329 -9.20 47.62 16.48
C TYR A 329 -8.97 48.21 15.09
N ALA A 330 -7.78 48.74 14.81
CA ALA A 330 -7.42 49.35 13.53
C ALA A 330 -7.13 48.35 12.38
N MET A 331 -7.33 47.03 12.57
CA MET A 331 -7.23 46.01 11.51
C MET A 331 -8.59 45.50 10.98
N LEU A 332 -9.65 46.28 11.18
CA LEU A 332 -10.94 46.09 10.50
C LEU A 332 -10.85 46.51 9.01
N PRO A 333 -11.69 45.97 8.10
CA PRO A 333 -11.74 46.42 6.71
C PRO A 333 -11.97 47.94 6.60
N PRO A 334 -11.55 48.59 5.49
CA PRO A 334 -11.67 50.03 5.34
C PRO A 334 -13.16 50.44 5.38
N ASN A 335 -13.52 51.28 6.36
CA ASN A 335 -14.81 51.98 6.57
C ASN A 335 -15.74 51.55 7.72
N SER A 336 -15.34 50.71 8.68
CA SER A 336 -16.10 50.58 9.95
C SER A 336 -15.38 51.29 11.09
N SER A 337 -16.08 52.20 11.77
CA SER A 337 -15.55 52.95 12.91
C SER A 337 -14.99 52.03 14.00
N VAL A 338 -13.95 52.50 14.68
CA VAL A 338 -13.09 51.78 15.64
C VAL A 338 -13.85 51.15 16.83
N ASN A 339 -15.14 51.47 16.99
CA ASN A 339 -16.03 51.02 18.07
C ASN A 339 -17.28 50.27 17.57
N ALA A 340 -17.32 49.84 16.31
CA ALA A 340 -18.52 49.23 15.74
C ALA A 340 -18.68 47.76 16.16
N THR A 341 -19.78 47.47 16.86
CA THR A 341 -20.31 46.13 17.08
C THR A 341 -20.33 45.34 15.76
N GLN A 342 -19.70 44.18 15.74
CA GLN A 342 -19.63 43.35 14.54
C GLN A 342 -20.87 42.45 14.48
N VAL A 343 -21.63 42.54 13.39
CA VAL A 343 -22.85 41.75 13.18
C VAL A 343 -22.54 40.58 12.25
N PHE A 344 -22.83 39.37 12.71
CA PHE A 344 -22.67 38.14 11.95
C PHE A 344 -24.03 37.48 11.76
N LYS A 345 -24.25 36.90 10.58
CA LYS A 345 -25.49 36.20 10.26
C LYS A 345 -25.21 34.73 9.94
N ALA A 346 -25.85 33.84 10.69
CA ALA A 346 -25.80 32.40 10.47
C ALA A 346 -26.84 31.95 9.43
N SER A 347 -26.69 30.73 8.93
CA SER A 347 -27.66 30.12 7.99
C SER A 347 -28.95 29.64 8.67
N SER A 348 -28.92 29.42 9.99
CA SER A 348 -30.08 29.01 10.79
C SER A 348 -30.00 29.56 12.23
N PRO A 349 -31.14 29.69 12.94
CA PRO A 349 -31.15 30.11 14.34
C PRO A 349 -30.35 29.15 15.24
N ALA A 350 -30.44 27.85 14.99
CA ALA A 350 -29.68 26.83 15.71
C ALA A 350 -28.16 27.04 15.57
N LEU A 351 -27.67 27.28 14.35
CA LEU A 351 -26.25 27.56 14.13
C LEU A 351 -25.83 28.87 14.83
N ARG A 352 -26.68 29.90 14.81
CA ARG A 352 -26.45 31.15 15.54
C ARG A 352 -26.30 30.88 17.04
N ASP A 353 -27.21 30.11 17.64
CA ASP A 353 -27.18 29.78 19.07
C ASP A 353 -25.92 28.99 19.44
N GLU A 354 -25.53 28.01 18.62
CA GLU A 354 -24.26 27.28 18.80
C GLU A 354 -23.03 28.21 18.77
N TRP A 355 -23.04 29.24 17.92
CA TRP A 355 -21.95 30.23 17.84
C TRP A 355 -21.91 31.12 19.07
N VAL A 356 -23.06 31.65 19.49
CA VAL A 356 -23.18 32.46 20.70
C VAL A 356 -22.67 31.67 21.92
N ASP A 357 -23.10 30.42 22.07
CA ASP A 357 -22.68 29.58 23.18
C ASP A 357 -21.19 29.23 23.12
N ALA A 358 -20.65 28.96 21.93
CA ALA A 358 -19.22 28.68 21.77
C ALA A 358 -18.37 29.90 22.13
N VAL A 359 -18.76 31.09 21.68
CA VAL A 359 -18.08 32.35 22.00
C VAL A 359 -18.14 32.64 23.50
N ARG A 360 -19.31 32.49 24.15
CA ARG A 360 -19.44 32.65 25.61
C ARG A 360 -18.51 31.71 26.37
N ARG A 361 -18.46 30.43 25.99
CA ARG A 361 -17.56 29.45 26.62
C ARG A 361 -16.09 29.86 26.52
N VAL A 362 -15.66 30.35 25.37
CA VAL A 362 -14.28 30.81 25.18
C VAL A 362 -13.98 32.02 26.08
N ILE A 363 -14.87 33.01 26.15
CA ILE A 363 -14.71 34.20 26.99
C ILE A 363 -14.61 33.84 28.48
N VAL A 364 -15.48 32.95 28.96
CA VAL A 364 -15.42 32.47 30.35
C VAL A 364 -14.08 31.78 30.63
N THR A 365 -13.62 30.92 29.71
CA THR A 365 -12.35 30.18 29.87
C THR A 365 -11.13 31.11 29.87
N LEU A 366 -11.21 32.28 29.23
CA LEU A 366 -10.14 33.29 29.23
C LEU A 366 -9.99 34.01 30.59
N GLY A 367 -11.07 34.12 31.37
CA GLY A 367 -11.09 34.78 32.68
C GLY A 367 -10.34 34.01 33.78
N ASP A 368 -10.23 32.68 33.66
CA ASP A 368 -9.67 31.80 34.69
C ASP A 368 -8.14 31.56 34.58
N ALA A 369 -7.43 32.36 33.78
CA ALA A 369 -5.97 32.47 33.64
C ALA A 369 -5.07 31.23 33.93
N SER A 370 -4.87 30.40 32.91
CA SER A 370 -3.61 29.66 32.60
C SER A 370 -3.66 29.02 31.20
N SER A 371 -4.36 29.64 30.24
CA SER A 371 -4.45 29.06 28.89
C SER A 371 -3.19 29.37 28.10
N THR A 372 -2.24 28.45 28.09
CA THR A 372 -1.13 28.47 27.13
C THR A 372 -1.69 28.39 25.72
N SER A 373 -1.50 29.45 24.92
CA SER A 373 -1.80 29.45 23.50
C SER A 373 -0.82 28.51 22.80
N SER A 374 -1.22 27.25 22.58
CA SER A 374 -0.45 26.35 21.73
C SER A 374 -0.70 26.75 20.27
N SER A 375 0.30 27.34 19.61
CA SER A 375 0.32 27.55 18.16
C SER A 375 0.95 26.34 17.45
N LEU A 376 0.54 26.08 16.21
CA LEU A 376 1.16 25.04 15.39
C LEU A 376 2.60 25.46 15.05
N ALA A 377 3.58 24.61 15.33
CA ALA A 377 4.95 24.82 14.86
C ALA A 377 5.00 24.50 13.36
N THR A 378 5.27 25.50 12.52
CA THR A 378 5.29 25.40 11.06
C THR A 378 6.70 25.52 10.48
N ASP A 379 7.72 25.18 11.26
CA ASP A 379 9.13 25.28 10.84
C ASP A 379 9.37 24.39 9.60
N GLY A 380 9.88 25.00 8.53
CA GLY A 380 10.12 24.34 7.25
C GLY A 380 8.85 24.06 6.41
N LEU A 381 7.67 24.53 6.83
CA LEU A 381 6.45 24.42 6.01
C LEU A 381 6.47 25.48 4.90
N VAL A 382 6.56 25.03 3.64
CA VAL A 382 6.54 25.91 2.47
C VAL A 382 5.09 26.16 2.05
N LEU A 383 4.60 27.35 2.34
CA LEU A 383 3.27 27.81 1.91
C LEU A 383 3.38 28.86 0.79
N PRO A 384 2.37 28.96 -0.09
CA PRO A 384 2.28 30.08 -1.03
C PRO A 384 2.22 31.42 -0.29
N SER A 385 2.75 32.48 -0.91
CA SER A 385 2.81 33.82 -0.31
C SER A 385 1.44 34.29 0.17
N ASN A 386 1.39 34.87 1.38
CA ASN A 386 0.20 35.40 2.04
C ASN A 386 -0.86 34.36 2.47
N LEU A 387 -0.55 33.05 2.42
CA LEU A 387 -1.43 31.99 2.95
C LEU A 387 -0.91 31.42 4.27
N THR A 388 -1.82 30.90 5.08
CA THR A 388 -1.54 30.38 6.43
C THR A 388 -2.34 29.12 6.73
N VAL A 389 -1.92 28.40 7.78
CA VAL A 389 -2.57 27.21 8.36
C VAL A 389 -2.85 27.40 9.86
N ASP A 390 -2.91 28.64 10.32
CA ASP A 390 -3.09 29.00 11.74
C ASP A 390 -4.50 28.73 12.30
N TYR A 391 -5.41 28.22 11.48
CA TYR A 391 -6.77 27.84 11.87
C TYR A 391 -6.86 26.51 12.64
N PHE A 392 -5.77 25.75 12.74
CA PHE A 392 -5.76 24.47 13.48
C PHE A 392 -5.96 24.67 14.98
N GLY A 393 -6.69 23.74 15.61
CA GLY A 393 -7.11 23.88 17.01
C GLY A 393 -8.38 24.70 17.19
N ALA A 394 -9.17 24.84 16.13
CA ALA A 394 -10.45 25.53 16.16
C ALA A 394 -11.41 24.95 17.20
N VAL A 395 -12.04 25.81 17.99
CA VAL A 395 -13.16 25.46 18.87
C VAL A 395 -14.44 25.28 18.05
N LYS A 396 -14.69 26.18 17.11
CA LYS A 396 -15.83 26.13 16.18
C LYS A 396 -15.43 26.73 14.84
N THR A 397 -15.94 26.18 13.74
CA THR A 397 -15.78 26.79 12.42
C THR A 397 -17.08 26.70 11.64
N SER A 398 -17.38 27.70 10.81
CA SER A 398 -18.45 27.64 9.82
C SER A 398 -18.34 28.78 8.82
N LEU A 399 -19.13 28.72 7.76
CA LEU A 399 -19.41 29.88 6.94
C LEU A 399 -20.43 30.78 7.65
N LEU A 400 -20.16 32.08 7.73
CA LEU A 400 -21.10 33.10 8.21
C LEU A 400 -21.16 34.25 7.21
N SER A 401 -22.32 34.90 7.12
CA SER A 401 -22.48 36.11 6.33
C SER A 401 -22.01 37.33 7.13
N TYR A 402 -21.13 38.12 6.53
CA TYR A 402 -20.52 39.31 7.14
C TYR A 402 -20.33 40.42 6.10
N VAL A 403 -20.94 41.59 6.35
CA VAL A 403 -20.95 42.83 5.54
C VAL A 403 -21.30 42.64 4.06
N TRP A 404 -20.46 41.99 3.26
CA TRP A 404 -20.62 41.78 1.81
C TRP A 404 -20.32 40.32 1.40
N GLY A 405 -21.04 39.37 1.99
CA GLY A 405 -21.04 37.97 1.57
C GLY A 405 -20.65 36.97 2.66
N SER A 406 -20.55 35.70 2.26
CA SER A 406 -20.20 34.60 3.15
C SER A 406 -18.68 34.43 3.25
N LYS A 407 -18.16 34.33 4.47
CA LYS A 407 -16.73 34.10 4.78
C LYS A 407 -16.56 32.94 5.75
N TRP A 408 -15.36 32.36 5.78
CA TRP A 408 -15.06 31.27 6.70
C TRP A 408 -14.53 31.83 8.02
N PHE A 409 -15.23 31.52 9.10
CA PHE A 409 -14.88 31.97 10.45
C PHE A 409 -14.40 30.80 11.29
N VAL A 410 -13.34 31.06 12.04
CA VAL A 410 -12.70 30.11 12.93
C VAL A 410 -12.62 30.73 14.31
N LEU A 411 -13.36 30.14 15.25
CA LEU A 411 -13.26 30.47 16.66
C LEU A 411 -12.10 29.69 17.25
N THR A 412 -11.08 30.39 17.74
CA THR A 412 -9.97 29.80 18.49
C THR A 412 -10.22 29.97 19.99
N ARG A 413 -9.29 29.49 20.83
CA ARG A 413 -9.36 29.70 22.29
C ARG A 413 -9.05 31.14 22.69
N THR A 414 -8.48 31.95 21.79
CA THR A 414 -7.97 33.28 22.09
C THR A 414 -8.67 34.38 21.30
N GLY A 415 -9.49 34.04 20.31
CA GLY A 415 -10.18 35.03 19.49
C GLY A 415 -10.98 34.43 18.34
N LEU A 416 -11.43 35.31 17.46
CA LEU A 416 -12.18 34.99 16.24
C LEU A 416 -11.39 35.41 15.01
N ASP A 417 -11.15 34.45 14.12
CA ASP A 417 -10.40 34.65 12.88
C ASP A 417 -11.31 34.57 11.66
N CYS A 418 -11.10 35.48 10.70
CA CYS A 418 -11.81 35.51 9.43
C CYS A 418 -10.86 35.15 8.28
N TYR A 419 -11.29 34.17 7.47
CA TYR A 419 -10.58 33.70 6.29
C TYR A 419 -11.37 33.98 5.01
N ASP A 420 -10.66 34.06 3.90
CA ASP A 420 -11.22 34.33 2.59
C ASP A 420 -12.11 33.20 2.05
N SER A 421 -11.74 31.96 2.37
CA SER A 421 -12.28 30.72 1.83
C SER A 421 -12.05 29.55 2.80
N LEU A 422 -12.75 28.43 2.56
CA LEU A 422 -12.48 27.15 3.21
C LEU A 422 -11.22 26.51 2.61
N PRO A 423 -10.43 25.73 3.39
CA PRO A 423 -9.41 24.87 2.83
C PRO A 423 -10.04 23.93 1.79
N ALA A 424 -9.38 23.76 0.64
CA ALA A 424 -9.88 22.87 -0.41
C ALA A 424 -9.75 21.38 -0.04
N ALA A 425 -8.93 21.04 0.96
CA ALA A 425 -8.77 19.70 1.49
C ALA A 425 -10.02 19.28 2.30
N ASP A 426 -10.91 18.48 1.70
CA ASP A 426 -12.01 17.81 2.39
C ASP A 426 -11.54 16.54 3.14
N LYS A 427 -10.44 15.94 2.67
CA LYS A 427 -9.80 14.75 3.22
C LYS A 427 -8.28 14.90 3.23
N TRP A 428 -7.65 14.19 4.15
CA TRP A 428 -6.19 14.03 4.23
C TRP A 428 -5.83 12.56 4.48
N ILE A 429 -4.59 12.18 4.16
CA ILE A 429 -4.11 10.83 4.40
C ILE A 429 -3.53 10.77 5.81
N GLN A 430 -3.98 9.83 6.63
CA GLN A 430 -3.56 9.61 8.01
C GLN A 430 -2.77 8.31 8.16
N PHE A 431 -1.48 8.38 8.40
CA PHE A 431 -0.62 7.23 8.61
C PHE A 431 -0.44 6.93 10.11
N PRO A 432 -1.01 5.82 10.66
CA PRO A 432 -0.68 5.38 12.01
C PRO A 432 0.76 4.84 12.06
N PHE A 433 1.46 5.03 13.18
CA PHE A 433 2.81 4.49 13.37
C PHE A 433 3.02 3.98 14.80
N LYS A 434 3.76 2.88 14.92
CA LYS A 434 4.21 2.32 16.20
C LYS A 434 5.72 2.42 16.33
N THR A 435 6.46 2.15 15.26
CA THR A 435 7.91 2.22 15.23
C THR A 435 8.37 3.32 14.27
N VAL A 436 9.40 4.06 14.63
CA VAL A 436 9.99 5.12 13.81
C VAL A 436 11.49 4.87 13.67
N PHE A 437 11.95 4.71 12.44
CA PHE A 437 13.35 4.61 12.10
C PHE A 437 13.88 5.98 11.68
N LEU A 438 14.99 6.38 12.27
CA LEU A 438 15.65 7.66 12.05
C LEU A 438 17.03 7.41 11.45
N ALA A 439 17.32 8.05 10.32
CA ALA A 439 18.65 8.08 9.70
C ALA A 439 19.15 9.52 9.64
N PRO A 440 19.77 10.02 10.73
CA PRO A 440 20.17 11.42 10.87
C PRO A 440 21.14 11.90 9.80
N LYS A 441 22.00 11.02 9.26
CA LYS A 441 22.98 11.41 8.25
C LYS A 441 22.35 11.82 6.92
N HIS A 442 21.16 11.30 6.65
CA HIS A 442 20.47 11.48 5.37
C HIS A 442 19.20 12.34 5.49
N GLY A 443 18.79 12.68 6.72
CA GLY A 443 17.52 13.38 6.98
C GLY A 443 16.29 12.50 6.75
N HIS A 444 16.44 11.17 6.81
CA HIS A 444 15.37 10.22 6.53
C HIS A 444 14.63 9.82 7.81
N VAL A 445 13.31 9.80 7.73
CA VAL A 445 12.40 9.31 8.77
C VAL A 445 11.49 8.25 8.15
N ARG A 446 11.44 7.06 8.73
CA ARG A 446 10.54 5.99 8.28
C ARG A 446 9.59 5.59 9.40
N PHE A 447 8.31 5.87 9.21
CA PHE A 447 7.22 5.51 10.10
C PHE A 447 6.70 4.12 9.73
N VAL A 448 6.59 3.21 10.69
CA VAL A 448 6.12 1.84 10.49
C VAL A 448 4.92 1.57 11.39
N ASP A 449 3.85 1.02 10.82
CA ASP A 449 2.65 0.64 11.58
C ASP A 449 2.73 -0.79 12.15
N GLU A 450 1.71 -1.19 12.91
CA GLU A 450 1.66 -2.50 13.58
C GLU A 450 1.67 -3.69 12.61
N VAL A 451 1.31 -3.48 11.35
CA VAL A 451 1.23 -4.52 10.31
C VAL A 451 2.49 -4.50 9.43
N GLY A 452 3.50 -3.71 9.79
CA GLY A 452 4.77 -3.61 9.06
C GLY A 452 4.73 -2.74 7.81
N THR A 453 3.64 -1.99 7.59
CA THR A 453 3.57 -1.04 6.48
C THR A 453 4.39 0.21 6.81
N ALA A 454 5.23 0.71 5.89
CA ALA A 454 6.23 1.74 6.18
C ALA A 454 6.12 3.01 5.30
N MET A 455 5.86 4.19 5.87
CA MET A 455 5.93 5.49 5.18
C MET A 455 7.33 6.08 5.34
N SER A 456 8.00 6.41 4.24
CA SER A 456 9.33 7.03 4.26
C SER A 456 9.24 8.49 3.85
N VAL A 457 9.92 9.33 4.60
CA VAL A 457 9.94 10.78 4.46
C VAL A 457 11.39 11.24 4.52
N LYS A 458 11.74 12.26 3.75
CA LYS A 458 13.03 12.94 3.79
C LYS A 458 12.82 14.42 4.10
N ILE A 459 13.49 14.88 5.16
CA ILE A 459 13.47 16.27 5.61
C ILE A 459 14.88 16.82 5.36
N ALA A 460 14.99 17.76 4.42
CA ALA A 460 16.28 18.27 3.96
C ALA A 460 16.95 19.20 4.98
N ASP A 461 16.16 20.03 5.67
CA ASP A 461 16.67 20.97 6.66
C ASP A 461 16.97 20.26 7.99
N ARG A 462 18.20 20.44 8.49
CA ARG A 462 18.67 19.75 9.70
C ARG A 462 17.98 20.24 10.97
N GLY A 463 17.73 21.55 11.08
CA GLY A 463 17.02 22.11 12.24
C GLY A 463 15.60 21.58 12.34
N THR A 464 14.91 21.52 11.19
CA THR A 464 13.58 20.94 11.07
C THR A 464 13.60 19.45 11.38
N PHE A 465 14.56 18.68 10.86
CA PHE A 465 14.72 17.27 11.17
C PHE A 465 14.88 17.03 12.68
N ASP A 466 15.75 17.78 13.34
CA ASP A 466 15.98 17.66 14.80
C ASP A 466 14.71 17.99 15.60
N ALA A 467 13.92 18.97 15.15
CA ALA A 467 12.61 19.29 15.74
C ALA A 467 11.61 18.14 15.58
N TRP A 468 11.58 17.47 14.42
CA TRP A 468 10.76 16.27 14.19
C TRP A 468 11.18 15.11 15.09
N VAL A 469 12.49 14.85 15.23
CA VAL A 469 13.02 13.80 16.12
C VAL A 469 12.55 14.04 17.55
N LYS A 470 12.73 15.28 18.06
CA LYS A 470 12.29 15.64 19.42
C LYS A 470 10.77 15.50 19.59
N ALA A 471 9.98 15.88 18.58
CA ALA A 471 8.53 15.78 18.64
C ALA A 471 8.03 14.32 18.61
N VAL A 472 8.69 13.45 17.85
CA VAL A 472 8.41 12.01 17.81
C VAL A 472 8.81 11.35 19.13
N GLN A 473 9.98 11.66 19.69
CA GLN A 473 10.43 11.19 21.01
C GLN A 473 9.46 11.56 22.13
N ALA A 474 8.85 12.75 22.03
CA ALA A 474 7.84 13.19 22.97
C ALA A 474 6.45 12.56 22.74
N THR A 475 6.31 11.59 21.81
CA THR A 475 5.08 10.83 21.59
C THR A 475 5.20 9.52 22.36
N ALA A 476 4.50 9.42 23.50
CA ALA A 476 4.56 8.25 24.37
C ALA A 476 4.23 6.95 23.60
N ASN A 477 4.96 5.86 23.86
CA ASN A 477 4.77 4.52 23.27
C ASN A 477 5.13 4.36 21.78
N ALA A 478 5.95 5.23 21.21
CA ALA A 478 6.56 4.99 19.90
C ALA A 478 7.96 4.38 20.07
N ASP A 479 8.22 3.25 19.39
CA ASP A 479 9.54 2.61 19.38
C ASP A 479 10.46 3.36 18.43
N ILE A 480 11.55 3.95 18.94
CA ILE A 480 12.46 4.75 18.12
C ILE A 480 13.75 3.99 17.90
N VAL A 481 14.09 3.80 16.63
CA VAL A 481 15.32 3.13 16.21
C VAL A 481 16.16 4.12 15.41
N VAL A 482 17.37 4.41 15.89
CA VAL A 482 18.34 5.21 15.13
C VAL A 482 19.24 4.25 14.37
N ASP A 483 19.09 4.24 13.05
CA ASP A 483 19.78 3.31 12.17
C ASP A 483 19.94 3.96 10.79
N ASP A 484 21.17 4.22 10.35
CA ASP A 484 21.41 4.76 9.01
C ASP A 484 21.38 3.67 7.91
N SER A 485 21.37 2.38 8.26
CA SER A 485 21.52 1.27 7.30
C SER A 485 20.29 1.05 6.41
N PHE A 486 19.09 1.48 6.83
CA PHE A 486 17.86 1.29 6.06
C PHE A 486 17.72 2.19 4.83
N VAL A 487 18.64 3.14 4.66
CA VAL A 487 18.68 4.11 3.56
C VAL A 487 19.32 3.50 2.30
N GLN A 488 20.08 2.40 2.43
CA GLN A 488 20.75 1.70 1.32
C GLN A 488 19.78 1.06 0.33
#